data_AF-A0A0B5E0K3-F1
#
_entry.id   AF-A0A0B5E0K3-F1
#
_cell.length_a   1.000
_cell.length_b   1.000
_cell.length_c   1.000
_cell.angle_alpha   90.00
_cell.angle_beta   90.00
_cell.angle_gamma   90.00
#
_symmetry.space_group_name_H-M   'P 1'
#
loop_
_entity.id
_entity.type
_entity.pdbx_description
1 polymer ?
#
loop_
_entity_poly.entity_id
_entity_poly.type
_entity_poly.pdbx_seq_one_letter_code
_entity_poly.pdbx_strand_id
1 'polypeptide(L)' 'MSELRWLLRAKRWAQRPPSAARVRLVLVVIALCLALFAVERTAGLPDWMQVNGKTRVKVTPASP' A
#
# COMPACT_ATOMS: atom_id res chain seq x y z
N MET A 1 -23.16 12.08 2.41
CA MET A 1 -23.79 10.73 2.28
C MET A 1 -22.85 9.72 1.59
N SER A 2 -21.54 9.90 1.69
CA SER A 2 -20.51 9.06 1.05
C SER A 2 -19.93 8.05 2.03
N GLU A 3 -19.80 8.48 3.28
CA GLU A 3 -19.13 7.82 4.40
C GLU A 3 -19.91 6.56 4.83
N LEU A 4 -21.25 6.67 4.89
CA LEU A 4 -22.16 5.58 5.23
C LEU A 4 -21.99 4.36 4.31
N ARG A 5 -21.74 4.58 3.01
CA ARG A 5 -21.53 3.47 2.05
C ARG A 5 -20.24 2.69 2.33
N TRP A 6 -19.20 3.37 2.79
CA TRP A 6 -17.93 2.76 3.17
C TRP A 6 -18.06 1.94 4.45
N LEU A 7 -18.73 2.49 5.47
CA LEU A 7 -19.00 1.81 6.74
C LEU A 7 -19.84 0.54 6.55
N LEU A 8 -20.88 0.59 5.72
CA LEU A 8 -21.71 -0.58 5.40
C LEU A 8 -20.93 -1.67 4.66
N ARG A 9 -20.00 -1.30 3.77
CA ARG A 9 -19.09 -2.25 3.10
C ARG A 9 -18.13 -2.90 4.08
N ALA A 10 -17.51 -2.13 4.99
CA ALA A 10 -16.61 -2.64 6.01
C ALA A 10 -17.33 -3.62 6.96
N LYS A 11 -18.54 -3.27 7.41
CA LYS A 11 -19.39 -4.17 8.22
C LYS A 11 -19.69 -5.47 7.49
N ARG A 12 -20.02 -5.40 6.19
CA ARG A 12 -20.27 -6.60 5.37
C ARG A 12 -19.03 -7.46 5.20
N TRP A 13 -17.84 -6.85 5.10
CA TRP A 13 -16.55 -7.54 5.08
C TRP A 13 -16.28 -8.28 6.38
N ALA A 14 -16.60 -7.69 7.54
CA ALA A 14 -16.47 -8.35 8.83
C ALA A 14 -17.44 -9.53 9.00
N GLN A 15 -18.67 -9.40 8.51
CA GLN A 15 -19.70 -10.44 8.62
C GLN A 15 -19.56 -11.56 7.58
N ARG A 16 -19.13 -11.23 6.37
CA ARG A 16 -18.91 -12.16 5.25
C ARG A 16 -17.58 -11.80 4.59
N PRO A 17 -16.47 -12.24 5.17
CA PRO A 17 -15.17 -11.94 4.60
C PRO A 17 -15.10 -12.49 3.17
N PRO A 18 -14.50 -11.74 2.23
CA PRO A 18 -14.16 -12.30 0.93
C PRO A 18 -13.29 -13.55 1.14
N SER A 19 -13.30 -14.46 0.16
CA SER A 19 -12.59 -15.75 0.20
C SER A 19 -11.29 -15.69 1.02
N ALA A 20 -11.16 -16.58 2.00
CA ALA A 20 -10.02 -16.64 2.90
C ALA A 20 -8.68 -16.68 2.15
N ALA A 21 -8.65 -17.22 0.92
CA ALA A 21 -7.48 -17.20 0.06
C ALA A 21 -7.02 -15.78 -0.30
N ARG A 22 -7.96 -14.87 -0.61
CA ARG A 22 -7.65 -13.48 -0.96
C ARG A 22 -7.13 -12.71 0.26
N VAL A 23 -7.72 -12.93 1.43
CA VAL A 23 -7.27 -12.28 2.68
C VAL A 23 -5.86 -12.75 3.03
N ARG A 24 -5.59 -14.06 2.95
CA ARG A 24 -4.25 -14.62 3.20
C ARG A 24 -3.21 -14.09 2.23
N LEU A 25 -3.54 -14.01 0.93
CA LEU A 25 -2.65 -13.42 -0.07
C LEU A 25 -2.23 -12.00 0.33
N VAL A 26 -3.20 -11.14 0.67
CA VAL A 26 -2.93 -9.77 1.08
C VAL A 26 -2.11 -9.71 2.36
N LEU A 27 -2.43 -10.53 3.37
CA LEU A 27 -1.65 -10.59 4.61
C LEU A 27 -0.21 -11.04 4.39
N VAL A 28 0.03 -12.03 3.52
CA VAL A 28 1.37 -12.49 3.15
C VAL A 28 2.14 -11.38 2.43
N VAL A 29 1.51 -10.68 1.49
CA VAL A 29 2.15 -9.55 0.78
C VAL A 29 2.50 -8.43 1.75
N ILE A 30 1.59 -8.07 2.67
CA ILE A 30 1.86 -7.06 3.70
C ILE A 30 3.03 -7.49 4.60
N ALA A 31 3.03 -8.74 5.06
CA ALA A 31 4.11 -9.28 5.89
C ALA A 31 5.45 -9.24 5.15
N LEU A 32 5.47 -9.57 3.85
CA LEU A 32 6.66 -9.48 3.02
C LEU A 32 7.16 -8.04 2.88
N CYS A 33 6.27 -7.07 2.62
CA CYS A 33 6.64 -5.66 2.56
C CYS A 33 7.18 -5.14 3.89
N LEU A 34 6.57 -5.51 5.02
CA LEU A 34 7.04 -5.11 6.34
C LEU A 34 8.40 -5.73 6.67
N ALA A 35 8.62 -7.00 6.30
CA ALA A 35 9.90 -7.67 6.45
C ALA A 35 10.99 -6.95 5.63
N LEU A 36 10.70 -6.64 4.36
CA LEU A 36 11.62 -5.87 3.51
C LEU A 36 11.93 -4.48 4.10
N PHE A 37 10.91 -3.76 4.58
CA PHE A 37 11.10 -2.46 5.21
C PHE A 37 11.94 -2.54 6.49
N ALA A 38 11.73 -3.55 7.32
CA ALA A 38 12.52 -3.78 8.52
C ALA A 38 14.00 -4.08 8.17
N VAL A 39 14.23 -4.87 7.12
CA VAL A 39 15.58 -5.15 6.60
C VAL A 39 16.22 -3.88 6.05
N GLU A 40 15.50 -3.07 5.27
CA GLU A 40 15.95 -1.78 4.75
C GLU A 40 16.37 -0.81 5.87
N ARG A 41 15.58 -0.76 6.95
CA ARG A 41 15.86 0.08 8.12
C ARG A 41 17.05 -0.39 8.97
N THR A 42 17.37 -1.68 8.99
CA THR A 42 18.37 -2.26 9.89
C THR A 42 19.71 -2.56 9.22
N ALA A 43 19.70 -3.02 7.96
CA ALA A 43 20.91 -3.37 7.22
C ALA A 43 21.39 -2.26 6.27
N GLY A 44 20.51 -1.31 5.93
CA GLY A 44 20.74 -0.39 4.81
C GLY A 44 20.56 -1.10 3.48
N LEU A 45 19.84 -0.47 2.55
CA LEU A 45 19.63 -1.04 1.22
C LEU A 45 20.93 -0.98 0.40
N PRO A 46 21.35 -2.09 -0.22
CA PRO A 46 22.47 -2.08 -1.16
C PRO A 46 22.17 -1.18 -2.37
N ASP A 47 23.20 -0.64 -3.02
CA ASP A 47 23.09 0.41 -4.04
C ASP A 47 22.13 0.09 -5.20
N TRP A 48 21.91 -1.20 -5.50
CA TRP A 48 20.98 -1.65 -6.54
C TRP A 48 19.49 -1.50 -6.19
N MET A 49 19.14 -1.31 -4.91
CA MET A 49 17.76 -1.06 -4.45
C MET A 49 17.44 0.42 -4.23
N GLN A 50 18.42 1.31 -4.35
CA GLN A 50 18.22 2.75 -4.18
C GLN A 50 17.33 3.31 -5.32
N VAL A 51 16.30 4.06 -4.97
CA VAL A 51 15.46 4.76 -5.95
C VAL A 51 16.24 5.96 -6.49
N ASN A 52 16.79 5.82 -7.70
CA ASN A 52 17.61 6.87 -8.35
C ASN A 52 16.80 8.08 -8.86
N GLY A 53 15.47 8.00 -8.84
CA GLY A 53 14.59 9.02 -9.42
C GLY A 53 14.02 9.97 -8.38
N LYS A 54 14.53 11.19 -8.28
CA LYS A 54 13.76 12.31 -7.73
C LYS A 54 12.57 12.53 -8.65
N THR A 55 11.36 12.21 -8.23
CA THR A 55 10.14 12.42 -9.01
C THR A 55 10.04 13.89 -9.38
N ARG A 56 10.42 14.24 -10.62
CA ARG A 56 10.26 15.60 -11.14
C ARG A 56 8.80 15.76 -11.49
N VAL A 57 8.01 16.23 -10.52
CA VAL A 57 6.64 16.65 -10.78
C VAL A 57 6.71 17.86 -11.72
N LYS A 58 6.38 17.65 -13.00
CA LYS A 58 6.12 18.76 -13.91
C LYS A 58 4.79 19.38 -13.50
N VAL A 59 4.84 20.38 -12.63
CA VAL A 59 3.73 21.31 -12.48
C VAL A 59 3.66 22.12 -13.77
N THR A 60 2.73 21.76 -14.65
CA THR A 60 2.36 22.61 -15.78
C THR A 60 1.66 23.84 -15.19
N PRO A 61 2.23 25.05 -15.29
CA PRO A 61 1.50 26.25 -14.91
C PRO A 61 0.28 26.35 -15.83
N ALA A 62 -0.92 26.37 -15.27
CA ALA A 62 -2.12 26.72 -16.01
C ALA A 62 -1.92 28.16 -16.51
N SER A 63 -1.82 28.32 -17.83
CA SER A 63 -1.79 29.64 -18.45
C SER A 63 -3.10 30.38 -18.15
N PRO A 64 -3.04 31.70 -17.86
CA PRO A 64 -4.20 32.51 -17.46
C PRO A 64 -5.22 32.72 -18.58
#